data_AF-A0A438IKX2-F1
#
_entry.id   AF-A0A438IKX2-F1
#
_cell.length_a   1.000
_cell.length_b   1.000
_cell.length_c   1.000
_cell.angle_alpha   90.00
_cell.angle_beta   90.00
_cell.angle_gamma   90.00
#
_symmetry.space_group_name_H-M   'P 1'
#
loop_
_entity.id
_entity.type
_entity.pdbx_description
1 polymer ?
#
loop_
_entity_poly.entity_id
_entity_poly.type
_entity_poly.pdbx_seq_one_letter_code
_entity_poly.pdbx_strand_id
1 'polypeptide(L)'
;MEIDLNHAVTEVEKHAFCNGDCDKASCVCCLSSSSSSSSASNSSASPDSSSIYLELWHVCAGRLTSLPKKGNVVVYFPQGHLEQAASSSPFPPMDISTFDLPPQIFCRVVNVQLLANKENDEVYTQVTLLPQPELAGINLEGKELEGLGVDEEGGGGSPTKSTPHMFCKTLTASDTSTHGGFSVPRRAAEDCFPPLDYKQQRPSQELVAKDLHGVEWRFRHIYRGQPRRHLLTTGWSIFVSQKNLVSGDAVLFLRGEGGELRLGIRRAVRPRNGLPDSIIGNQNSYPNVLSLAANAVATKSMFHVFYSPRY
;
A
#
# COMPACT_ATOMS: atom_id res chain seq x y z
N MET A 1 -26.50 -47.82 34.50
CA MET A 1 -26.42 -48.08 35.95
C MET A 1 -24.99 -48.52 36.22
N GLU A 2 -24.43 -48.01 37.30
CA GLU A 2 -23.18 -48.41 37.96
C GLU A 2 -21.84 -47.87 37.45
N ILE A 3 -21.18 -47.26 38.44
CA ILE A 3 -19.88 -46.64 38.56
C ILE A 3 -19.19 -47.50 39.63
N ASP A 4 -17.90 -47.83 39.48
CA ASP A 4 -16.94 -48.00 40.58
C ASP A 4 -15.53 -48.09 39.95
N LEU A 5 -14.50 -47.27 40.24
CA LEU A 5 -13.83 -46.79 41.47
C LEU A 5 -13.11 -47.89 42.28
N ASN A 6 -11.78 -47.90 42.17
CA ASN A 6 -10.80 -48.17 43.24
C ASN A 6 -9.41 -47.66 42.76
N HIS A 7 -8.95 -46.46 43.12
CA HIS A 7 -8.28 -46.00 44.36
C HIS A 7 -6.86 -46.55 44.60
N ALA A 8 -5.86 -45.65 44.64
CA ALA A 8 -4.95 -45.47 45.78
C ALA A 8 -4.03 -44.24 45.59
N VAL A 9 -3.94 -43.45 46.66
CA VAL A 9 -3.30 -42.15 46.87
C VAL A 9 -1.94 -42.34 47.56
N THR A 10 -1.00 -41.40 47.42
CA THR A 10 -0.16 -40.92 48.53
C THR A 10 0.54 -39.60 48.16
N GLU A 11 0.15 -38.54 48.87
CA GLU A 11 0.87 -37.26 49.01
C GLU A 11 2.01 -37.39 50.01
N VAL A 12 3.08 -36.60 49.87
CA VAL A 12 3.80 -35.96 51.00
C VAL A 12 4.44 -34.64 50.51
N GLU A 13 4.06 -33.54 51.15
CA GLU A 13 4.68 -32.21 51.11
C GLU A 13 6.07 -32.17 51.79
N LYS A 14 6.94 -31.25 51.37
CA LYS A 14 8.01 -30.75 52.25
C LYS A 14 8.34 -29.28 51.98
N HIS A 15 7.89 -28.43 52.91
CA HIS A 15 8.39 -27.08 53.15
C HIS A 15 9.71 -27.13 53.96
N ALA A 16 10.68 -26.26 53.64
CA ALA A 16 11.70 -25.80 54.58
C ALA A 16 12.26 -24.42 54.17
N PHE A 17 12.33 -23.54 55.17
CA PHE A 17 12.74 -22.13 55.18
C PHE A 17 14.27 -21.92 55.17
N CYS A 18 14.72 -20.74 54.72
CA CYS A 18 15.84 -20.01 55.33
C CYS A 18 15.56 -18.48 55.38
N ASN A 19 15.68 -17.90 56.58
CA ASN A 19 15.66 -16.47 56.91
C ASN A 19 17.00 -15.78 56.60
N GLY A 20 16.99 -14.46 56.39
CA GLY A 20 18.14 -13.59 56.70
C GLY A 20 18.32 -12.33 55.85
N ASP A 21 17.72 -11.23 56.31
CA ASP A 21 18.27 -9.85 56.41
C ASP A 21 18.94 -9.14 55.21
N CYS A 22 18.36 -8.00 54.79
CA CYS A 22 19.14 -6.81 54.38
C CYS A 22 18.28 -5.52 54.41
N ASP A 23 18.89 -4.49 54.99
CA ASP A 23 18.35 -3.23 55.49
C ASP A 23 17.73 -2.24 54.49
N LYS A 24 16.87 -1.39 55.08
CA LYS A 24 16.44 -0.08 54.58
C LYS A 24 17.64 0.83 54.30
N ALA A 25 17.66 1.52 53.16
CA ALA A 25 17.82 2.98 53.11
C ALA A 25 17.71 3.54 51.68
N SER A 26 16.90 4.61 51.60
CA SER A 26 17.13 5.81 50.78
C SER A 26 16.50 5.94 49.38
N CYS A 27 16.02 7.18 49.17
CA CYS A 27 15.80 7.89 47.92
C CYS A 27 14.40 7.85 47.28
N VAL A 28 13.54 8.68 47.88
CA VAL A 28 12.70 9.70 47.22
C VAL A 28 13.22 10.11 45.83
N CYS A 29 12.35 10.11 44.81
CA CYS A 29 12.32 11.01 43.63
C CYS A 29 10.99 10.75 42.89
N CYS A 30 9.93 11.55 43.08
CA CYS A 30 9.62 12.80 42.38
C CYS A 30 9.48 12.66 40.85
N LEU A 31 8.25 12.94 40.40
CA LEU A 31 7.87 13.21 39.02
C LEU A 31 8.80 14.22 38.37
N SER A 32 9.21 13.98 37.13
CA SER A 32 9.62 15.03 36.18
C SER A 32 9.54 14.53 34.74
N SER A 33 8.63 15.16 34.00
CA SER A 33 8.55 15.19 32.55
C SER A 33 9.88 15.64 31.94
N SER A 34 10.41 14.90 30.96
CA SER A 34 11.44 15.41 30.07
C SER A 34 11.23 14.89 28.65
N SER A 35 10.90 15.85 27.80
CA SER A 35 10.87 15.81 26.34
C SER A 35 12.24 15.45 25.78
N SER A 36 12.31 14.39 24.97
CA SER A 36 13.46 14.12 24.11
C SER A 36 12.99 14.07 22.65
N SER A 37 13.31 15.15 21.95
CA SER A 37 13.24 15.29 20.50
C SER A 37 14.20 14.30 19.85
N SER A 38 13.68 13.26 19.20
CA SER A 38 14.46 12.43 18.27
C SER A 38 14.22 12.94 16.84
N SER A 39 15.26 13.61 16.35
CA SER A 39 15.45 14.07 14.98
C SER A 39 15.20 12.96 13.96
N ALA A 40 14.31 13.23 13.01
CA ALA A 40 14.07 12.41 11.85
C ALA A 40 15.35 12.35 10.99
N SER A 41 15.98 11.18 10.96
CA SER A 41 17.01 10.88 9.98
C SER A 41 16.33 10.61 8.63
N ASN A 42 16.36 11.61 7.76
CA ASN A 42 16.12 11.44 6.33
C ASN A 42 17.18 10.46 5.80
N SER A 43 16.83 9.19 5.69
CA SER A 43 17.61 8.24 4.91
C SER A 43 17.41 8.60 3.44
N SER A 44 18.46 9.09 2.81
CA SER A 44 18.52 9.28 1.36
C SER A 44 18.43 7.90 0.71
N ALA A 45 17.21 7.52 0.34
CA ALA A 45 16.92 6.31 -0.41
C ALA A 45 17.75 6.31 -1.70
N SER A 46 18.51 5.24 -1.93
CA SER A 46 19.22 5.02 -3.20
C SER A 46 18.25 5.18 -4.39
N PRO A 47 18.69 5.72 -5.54
CA PRO A 47 17.84 5.93 -6.71
C PRO A 47 17.08 4.65 -7.11
N ASP A 48 17.71 3.48 -6.98
CA ASP A 48 17.10 2.17 -7.27
C ASP A 48 15.93 1.83 -6.34
N SER A 49 16.05 2.14 -5.05
CA SER A 49 14.99 1.90 -4.05
C SER A 49 13.74 2.77 -4.25
N SER A 50 13.89 3.91 -4.96
CA SER A 50 12.76 4.75 -5.37
C SER A 50 12.09 4.21 -6.63
N SER A 51 12.85 3.64 -7.56
CA SER A 51 12.33 3.08 -8.82
C SER A 51 11.43 1.88 -8.57
N ILE A 52 11.90 0.93 -7.74
CA ILE A 52 11.12 -0.28 -7.41
C ILE A 52 9.86 0.03 -6.60
N TYR A 53 9.88 1.10 -5.81
CA TYR A 53 8.70 1.57 -5.07
C TYR A 53 7.62 2.05 -6.03
N LEU A 54 8.01 2.84 -7.04
CA LEU A 54 7.10 3.30 -8.09
C LEU A 54 6.52 2.11 -8.86
N GLU A 55 7.35 1.12 -9.20
CA GLU A 55 6.88 -0.11 -9.85
C GLU A 55 5.89 -0.87 -8.98
N LEU A 56 6.19 -1.07 -7.70
CA LEU A 56 5.26 -1.71 -6.76
C LEU A 56 3.94 -0.96 -6.69
N TRP A 57 3.97 0.38 -6.64
CA TRP A 57 2.77 1.20 -6.61
C TRP A 57 1.92 1.01 -7.87
N HIS A 58 2.51 1.08 -9.06
CA HIS A 58 1.82 0.85 -10.33
C HIS A 58 1.26 -0.57 -10.42
N VAL A 59 2.02 -1.54 -9.95
CA VAL A 59 1.59 -2.92 -9.85
C VAL A 59 0.46 -3.06 -8.84
N CYS A 60 0.39 -2.31 -7.74
CA CYS A 60 -0.80 -2.34 -6.88
C CYS A 60 -2.01 -1.67 -7.55
N ALA A 61 -1.80 -0.57 -8.27
CA ALA A 61 -2.84 0.21 -8.93
C ALA A 61 -3.59 -0.57 -10.03
N GLY A 62 -2.89 -1.46 -10.76
CA GLY A 62 -3.49 -2.25 -11.84
C GLY A 62 -3.12 -1.76 -13.24
N ARG A 63 -3.43 -2.60 -14.25
CA ARG A 63 -3.00 -2.42 -15.65
C ARG A 63 -3.62 -1.23 -16.40
N LEU A 64 -4.55 -0.48 -15.80
CA LEU A 64 -5.39 0.49 -16.50
C LEU A 64 -5.04 1.96 -16.19
N THR A 65 -3.91 2.24 -15.56
CA THR A 65 -3.64 3.58 -15.01
C THR A 65 -2.61 4.34 -15.84
N SER A 66 -3.06 5.21 -16.73
CA SER A 66 -2.22 6.29 -17.24
C SER A 66 -2.41 7.51 -16.34
N LEU A 67 -1.38 7.86 -15.56
CA LEU A 67 -1.38 9.08 -14.77
C LEU A 67 -0.82 10.25 -15.61
N PRO A 68 -1.37 11.47 -15.44
CA PRO A 68 -0.81 12.63 -16.11
C PRO A 68 0.60 12.93 -15.57
N LYS A 69 1.45 13.53 -16.39
CA LYS A 69 2.80 13.95 -15.98
C LYS A 69 2.78 15.38 -15.47
N LYS A 70 3.71 15.70 -14.56
CA LYS A 70 3.96 17.09 -14.15
C LYS A 70 4.23 17.96 -15.38
N GLY A 71 3.57 19.10 -15.46
CA GLY A 71 3.66 20.05 -16.57
C GLY A 71 2.63 19.84 -17.67
N ASN A 72 1.96 18.67 -17.74
CA ASN A 72 0.89 18.44 -18.69
C ASN A 72 -0.28 19.40 -18.46
N VAL A 73 -0.99 19.74 -19.53
CA VAL A 73 -2.31 20.35 -19.46
C VAL A 73 -3.35 19.23 -19.50
N VAL A 74 -4.29 19.26 -18.56
CA VAL A 74 -5.38 18.28 -18.42
C VAL A 74 -6.71 19.01 -18.32
N VAL A 75 -7.80 18.31 -18.60
CA VAL A 75 -9.15 18.78 -18.35
C VAL A 75 -9.67 18.11 -17.09
N TYR A 76 -9.99 18.91 -16.08
CA TYR A 76 -10.66 18.47 -14.87
C TYR A 76 -12.18 18.53 -15.07
N PHE A 77 -12.87 17.43 -14.78
CA PHE A 77 -14.32 17.30 -14.86
C PHE A 77 -14.91 17.25 -13.44
N PRO A 78 -15.55 18.34 -12.95
CA PRO A 78 -16.19 18.37 -11.63
C PRO A 78 -17.16 17.21 -11.41
N GLN A 79 -17.94 16.85 -12.44
CA GLN A 79 -18.89 15.74 -12.39
C GLN A 79 -18.18 14.40 -12.15
N GLY A 80 -17.11 14.09 -12.88
CA GLY A 80 -16.37 12.84 -12.69
C GLY A 80 -15.73 12.74 -11.30
N HIS A 81 -15.29 13.87 -10.73
CA HIS A 81 -14.79 13.90 -9.36
C HIS A 81 -15.90 13.60 -8.33
N LEU A 82 -17.11 14.11 -8.55
CA LEU A 82 -18.28 13.78 -7.74
C LEU A 82 -18.66 12.30 -7.87
N GLU A 83 -18.64 11.73 -9.06
CA GLU A 83 -18.93 10.30 -9.30
C GLU A 83 -17.94 9.40 -8.55
N GLN A 84 -16.64 9.73 -8.59
CA GLN A 84 -15.63 9.00 -7.81
C GLN A 84 -15.86 9.15 -6.31
N ALA A 85 -16.21 10.34 -5.81
CA ALA A 85 -16.56 10.54 -4.39
C ALA A 85 -17.83 9.77 -4.01
N ALA A 86 -18.81 9.68 -4.91
CA ALA A 86 -20.06 8.95 -4.73
C ALA A 86 -19.87 7.43 -4.69
N SER A 87 -18.87 6.89 -5.41
CA SER A 87 -18.55 5.45 -5.39
C SER A 87 -18.26 4.89 -3.98
N SER A 88 -17.94 5.77 -3.03
CA SER A 88 -17.66 5.41 -1.63
C SER A 88 -18.89 5.41 -0.71
N SER A 89 -20.07 5.88 -1.18
CA SER A 89 -21.30 6.01 -0.40
C SER A 89 -22.48 5.25 -1.06
N PRO A 90 -23.31 4.53 -0.28
CA PRO A 90 -24.52 3.87 -0.80
C PRO A 90 -25.64 4.84 -1.21
N PHE A 91 -25.55 6.12 -0.84
CA PHE A 91 -26.62 7.10 -1.06
C PHE A 91 -26.11 8.32 -1.84
N PRO A 92 -26.67 8.61 -3.03
CA PRO A 92 -26.36 9.86 -3.72
C PRO A 92 -26.99 11.05 -2.97
N PRO A 93 -26.28 12.17 -2.80
CA PRO A 93 -26.86 13.38 -2.22
C PRO A 93 -27.96 13.92 -3.15
N MET A 94 -29.11 14.28 -2.60
CA MET A 94 -30.22 14.83 -3.38
C MET A 94 -30.07 16.32 -3.77
N ASP A 95 -29.07 17.03 -3.23
CA ASP A 95 -28.82 18.45 -3.57
C ASP A 95 -27.32 18.76 -3.43
N ILE A 96 -26.63 19.09 -4.53
CA ILE A 96 -25.20 19.44 -4.56
C ILE A 96 -25.06 20.80 -5.24
N SER A 97 -24.55 21.79 -4.50
CA SER A 97 -24.22 23.09 -5.07
C SER A 97 -23.07 22.93 -6.08
N THR A 98 -23.32 23.30 -7.33
CA THR A 98 -22.32 23.25 -8.41
C THR A 98 -21.34 24.43 -8.38
N PHE A 99 -21.57 25.42 -7.52
CA PHE A 99 -20.76 26.64 -7.37
C PHE A 99 -20.49 27.38 -8.70
N ASP A 100 -21.43 27.27 -9.65
CA ASP A 100 -21.32 27.81 -11.02
C ASP A 100 -20.02 27.42 -11.74
N LEU A 101 -19.44 26.27 -11.38
CA LEU A 101 -18.25 25.74 -12.03
C LEU A 101 -18.57 25.34 -13.48
N PRO A 102 -17.69 25.66 -14.45
CA PRO A 102 -17.84 25.13 -15.79
C PRO A 102 -17.64 23.60 -15.80
N PRO A 103 -18.30 22.86 -16.70
CA PRO A 103 -18.22 21.40 -16.75
C PRO A 103 -16.82 20.88 -17.10
N GLN A 104 -15.96 21.74 -17.64
CA GLN A 104 -14.59 21.45 -18.04
C GLN A 104 -13.68 22.56 -17.55
N ILE A 105 -12.64 22.22 -16.81
CA ILE A 105 -11.65 23.18 -16.29
C ILE A 105 -10.29 22.77 -16.81
N PHE A 106 -9.67 23.60 -17.65
CA PHE A 106 -8.29 23.38 -18.08
C PHE A 106 -7.36 23.65 -16.92
N CYS A 107 -6.49 22.69 -16.62
CA CYS A 107 -5.55 22.76 -15.51
C CYS A 107 -4.15 22.37 -15.99
N ARG A 108 -3.13 23.05 -15.46
CA ARG A 108 -1.75 22.54 -15.53
C ARG A 108 -1.50 21.65 -14.32
N VAL A 109 -0.88 20.49 -14.55
CA VAL A 109 -0.46 19.58 -13.49
C VAL A 109 0.81 20.11 -12.83
N VAL A 110 0.71 20.54 -11.59
CA VAL A 110 1.84 21.08 -10.81
C VAL A 110 2.64 19.95 -10.16
N ASN A 111 1.95 18.93 -9.64
CA ASN A 111 2.57 17.81 -8.95
C ASN A 111 1.70 16.55 -9.03
N VAL A 112 2.34 15.38 -8.96
CA VAL A 112 1.69 14.07 -8.88
C VAL A 112 2.41 13.26 -7.81
N GLN A 113 1.69 12.85 -6.78
CA GLN A 113 2.22 12.03 -5.70
C GLN A 113 1.51 10.68 -5.69
N LEU A 114 2.29 9.60 -5.65
CA LEU A 114 1.79 8.23 -5.55
C LEU A 114 1.79 7.85 -4.08
N LEU A 115 0.61 7.53 -3.54
CA LEU A 115 0.39 7.33 -2.11
C LEU A 115 -0.32 5.99 -1.85
N ALA A 116 -0.19 5.49 -0.64
CA ALA A 116 -0.88 4.29 -0.18
C ALA A 116 -1.49 4.56 1.20
N ASN A 117 -2.76 4.18 1.38
CA ASN A 117 -3.46 4.34 2.63
C ASN A 117 -2.91 3.34 3.66
N LYS A 118 -2.52 3.85 4.83
CA LYS A 118 -1.85 3.06 5.88
C LYS A 118 -2.74 2.01 6.54
N GLU A 119 -4.06 2.18 6.51
CA GLU A 119 -5.00 1.26 7.16
C GLU A 119 -5.40 0.10 6.27
N ASN A 120 -5.55 0.33 4.97
CA ASN A 120 -6.12 -0.68 4.05
C ASN A 120 -5.21 -1.06 2.86
N ASP A 121 -4.03 -0.44 2.75
CA ASP A 121 -3.05 -0.61 1.66
C ASP A 121 -3.57 -0.20 0.27
N GLU A 122 -4.71 0.50 0.18
CA GLU A 122 -5.22 1.00 -1.10
C GLU A 122 -4.32 2.12 -1.61
N VAL A 123 -3.90 1.97 -2.88
CA VAL A 123 -3.10 2.98 -3.56
C VAL A 123 -4.00 4.07 -4.15
N TYR A 124 -3.56 5.31 -4.04
CA TYR A 124 -4.22 6.48 -4.60
C TYR A 124 -3.18 7.53 -5.02
N THR A 125 -3.58 8.42 -5.92
CA THR A 125 -2.73 9.49 -6.43
C THR A 125 -3.25 10.82 -5.95
N GLN A 126 -2.38 11.69 -5.43
CA GLN A 126 -2.69 13.10 -5.23
C GLN A 126 -2.15 13.90 -6.41
N VAL A 127 -3.04 14.55 -7.14
CA VAL A 127 -2.71 15.45 -8.26
C VAL A 127 -2.93 16.89 -7.80
N THR A 128 -1.89 17.71 -7.89
CA THR A 128 -2.01 19.16 -7.66
C THR A 128 -2.24 19.84 -8.99
N LEU A 129 -3.37 20.53 -9.12
CA LEU A 129 -3.82 21.20 -10.33
C LEU A 129 -3.80 22.71 -10.13
N LEU A 130 -3.44 23.44 -11.19
CA LEU A 130 -3.56 24.89 -11.28
C LEU A 130 -4.48 25.24 -12.46
N PRO A 131 -5.68 25.80 -12.20
CA PRO A 131 -6.59 26.24 -13.25
C PRO A 131 -5.90 27.23 -14.19
N GLN A 132 -6.16 27.07 -15.49
CA GLN A 132 -5.73 27.97 -16.54
C GLN A 132 -6.96 28.74 -17.05
N PRO A 133 -6.81 30.02 -17.45
CA PRO A 133 -7.85 30.68 -18.21
C PRO A 133 -8.16 29.85 -19.47
N GLU A 134 -9.44 29.74 -19.83
CA GLU A 134 -9.86 29.01 -21.03
C GLU A 134 -8.96 29.39 -22.21
N LEU A 135 -8.46 28.37 -22.91
CA LEU A 135 -7.90 28.55 -24.25
C LEU A 135 -9.07 28.94 -25.17
N ALA A 136 -9.50 30.21 -25.08
CA ALA A 136 -10.39 30.82 -26.05
C ALA A 136 -9.68 30.76 -27.41
N GLY A 137 -10.04 29.75 -28.21
CA GLY A 137 -9.51 29.53 -29.55
C GLY A 137 -8.09 28.99 -29.60
N ILE A 138 -7.90 27.70 -29.32
CA ILE A 138 -6.86 26.98 -30.08
C ILE A 138 -7.43 26.84 -31.50
N ASN A 139 -7.16 27.84 -32.35
CA ASN A 139 -6.99 27.56 -33.77
C ASN A 139 -5.84 26.56 -33.85
N LEU A 140 -6.16 25.26 -33.90
CA LEU A 140 -5.28 24.24 -34.44
C LEU A 140 -5.20 24.45 -35.96
N GLU A 141 -4.73 25.61 -36.38
CA GLU A 141 -4.11 25.73 -37.70
C GLU A 141 -2.66 25.28 -37.50
N GLY A 142 -2.29 24.23 -38.24
CA GLY A 142 -0.93 23.74 -38.29
C GLY A 142 0.02 24.87 -38.64
N LYS A 143 0.83 25.28 -37.67
CA LYS A 143 2.08 25.97 -37.90
C LYS A 143 3.18 25.14 -37.28
N GLU A 144 3.82 24.35 -38.14
CA GLU A 144 5.18 23.90 -37.93
C GLU A 144 6.02 25.11 -37.51
N LEU A 145 6.45 25.11 -36.25
CA LEU A 145 7.52 25.98 -35.81
C LEU A 145 8.76 25.08 -35.68
N GLU A 146 9.44 24.91 -36.82
CA GLU A 146 10.83 24.51 -36.82
C GLU A 146 11.66 25.51 -36.04
N GLY A 147 12.57 24.99 -35.20
CA GLY A 147 13.70 25.73 -34.65
C GLY A 147 13.68 25.89 -33.13
N LEU A 148 14.27 24.93 -32.42
CA LEU A 148 15.57 25.07 -31.74
C LEU A 148 15.74 23.98 -30.66
N GLY A 149 16.77 23.14 -30.83
CA GLY A 149 17.31 22.26 -29.79
C GLY A 149 17.37 20.78 -30.12
N VAL A 150 18.08 20.41 -31.20
CA VAL A 150 18.67 19.07 -31.32
C VAL A 150 19.74 18.96 -30.24
N ASP A 151 19.46 18.17 -29.21
CA ASP A 151 20.46 17.49 -28.40
C ASP A 151 20.06 16.01 -28.29
N GLU A 152 19.94 15.35 -29.45
CA GLU A 152 20.32 13.95 -29.53
C GLU A 152 21.82 13.93 -29.85
N GLU A 153 22.67 13.59 -28.88
CA GLU A 153 23.55 12.41 -28.95
C GLU A 153 24.52 12.40 -27.76
N GLY A 154 24.44 11.35 -26.94
CA GLY A 154 25.28 11.17 -25.77
C GLY A 154 25.08 9.80 -25.12
N GLY A 155 25.21 8.76 -25.94
CA GLY A 155 25.28 7.32 -25.63
C GLY A 155 25.07 6.84 -24.18
N GLY A 156 23.95 6.15 -23.97
CA GLY A 156 23.73 5.25 -22.84
C GLY A 156 22.36 4.62 -23.00
N GLY A 157 22.32 3.38 -23.48
CA GLY A 157 21.11 2.70 -23.95
C GLY A 157 19.91 2.92 -23.05
N SER A 158 18.72 3.06 -23.65
CA SER A 158 17.50 2.88 -22.88
C SER A 158 17.68 1.55 -22.13
N PRO A 159 17.64 1.53 -20.79
CA PRO A 159 17.55 0.26 -20.12
C PRO A 159 16.25 -0.30 -20.67
N THR A 160 16.36 -1.36 -21.48
CA THR A 160 15.24 -2.26 -21.73
C THR A 160 14.63 -2.44 -20.36
N LYS A 161 13.47 -1.80 -20.07
CA LYS A 161 12.86 -1.90 -18.75
C LYS A 161 12.55 -3.37 -18.59
N SER A 162 13.45 -4.10 -17.95
CA SER A 162 13.32 -5.53 -17.75
C SER A 162 12.02 -5.67 -16.99
N THR A 163 11.06 -6.41 -17.54
CA THR A 163 9.82 -6.66 -16.83
C THR A 163 10.19 -7.20 -15.46
N PRO A 164 9.90 -6.47 -14.37
CA PRO A 164 10.38 -6.87 -13.05
C PRO A 164 9.78 -8.23 -12.72
N HIS A 165 10.60 -9.13 -12.18
CA HIS A 165 10.17 -10.47 -11.77
C HIS A 165 9.07 -10.31 -10.73
N MET A 166 7.83 -10.61 -11.09
CA MET A 166 6.67 -10.35 -10.26
C MET A 166 5.61 -11.41 -10.40
N PHE A 167 4.78 -11.54 -9.37
CA PHE A 167 3.53 -12.25 -9.49
C PHE A 167 2.46 -11.61 -8.62
N CYS A 168 1.21 -11.76 -9.07
CA CYS A 168 0.02 -11.41 -8.32
C CYS A 168 -0.80 -12.67 -8.13
N LYS A 169 -1.16 -13.00 -6.89
CA LYS A 169 -2.02 -14.14 -6.58
C LYS A 169 -3.20 -13.70 -5.72
N THR A 170 -4.39 -14.00 -6.20
CA THR A 170 -5.61 -13.95 -5.40
C THR A 170 -5.57 -15.03 -4.33
N LEU A 171 -5.82 -14.63 -3.08
CA LEU A 171 -5.83 -15.48 -1.91
C LEU A 171 -7.06 -16.38 -1.93
N THR A 172 -6.82 -17.66 -1.71
CA THR A 172 -7.86 -18.66 -1.48
C THR A 172 -8.20 -18.73 0.00
N ALA A 173 -9.33 -19.37 0.35
CA ALA A 173 -9.69 -19.62 1.75
C ALA A 173 -8.59 -20.36 2.53
N SER A 174 -7.86 -21.27 1.87
CA SER A 174 -6.75 -21.98 2.49
C SER A 174 -5.56 -21.07 2.82
N ASP A 175 -5.30 -20.07 1.96
CA ASP A 175 -4.22 -19.10 2.19
C ASP A 175 -4.54 -18.19 3.38
N THR A 176 -5.80 -17.87 3.64
CA THR A 176 -6.18 -17.00 4.78
C THR A 176 -6.57 -17.76 6.05
N SER A 177 -6.37 -19.08 6.08
CA SER A 177 -6.67 -19.89 7.26
C SER A 177 -5.54 -19.84 8.29
N THR A 178 -5.87 -19.91 9.58
CA THR A 178 -4.89 -19.76 10.69
C THR A 178 -3.75 -20.78 10.65
N HIS A 179 -4.02 -21.99 10.15
CA HIS A 179 -3.07 -23.10 10.08
C HIS A 179 -2.53 -23.32 8.66
N GLY A 180 -3.06 -22.59 7.68
CA GLY A 180 -2.65 -22.64 6.29
C GLY A 180 -1.42 -21.79 6.02
N GLY A 181 -0.62 -22.23 5.05
CA GLY A 181 0.42 -21.39 4.46
C GLY A 181 -0.06 -20.80 3.14
N PHE A 182 0.70 -19.85 2.61
CA PHE A 182 0.46 -19.33 1.27
C PHE A 182 1.01 -20.27 0.20
N SER A 183 0.16 -20.75 -0.69
CA SER A 183 0.60 -21.59 -1.81
C SER A 183 1.12 -20.77 -2.98
N VAL A 184 2.43 -20.80 -3.25
CA VAL A 184 3.02 -20.00 -4.33
C VAL A 184 2.97 -20.80 -5.63
N PRO A 185 2.47 -20.23 -6.75
CA PRO A 185 2.54 -20.90 -8.04
C PRO A 185 3.99 -21.19 -8.41
N ARG A 186 4.26 -22.39 -8.95
CA ARG A 186 5.64 -22.84 -9.19
C ARG A 186 6.46 -21.85 -10.03
N ARG A 187 5.93 -21.44 -11.19
CA ARG A 187 6.59 -20.46 -12.08
C ARG A 187 6.87 -19.15 -11.37
N ALA A 188 5.94 -18.68 -10.55
CA ALA A 188 6.09 -17.46 -9.78
C ALA A 188 7.20 -17.56 -8.71
N ALA A 189 7.30 -18.70 -8.02
CA ALA A 189 8.35 -18.91 -7.02
C ALA A 189 9.75 -19.00 -7.67
N GLU A 190 9.87 -19.74 -8.77
CA GLU A 190 11.13 -19.93 -9.50
C GLU A 190 11.61 -18.64 -10.19
N ASP A 191 10.68 -17.77 -10.61
CA ASP A 191 10.97 -16.47 -11.25
C ASP A 191 11.24 -15.35 -10.23
N CYS A 192 10.39 -15.22 -9.21
CA CYS A 192 10.39 -14.06 -8.32
C CYS A 192 11.27 -14.23 -7.07
N PHE A 193 11.49 -15.44 -6.57
CA PHE A 193 12.25 -15.64 -5.32
C PHE A 193 13.70 -16.05 -5.57
N PRO A 194 14.61 -15.81 -4.61
CA PRO A 194 15.93 -16.42 -4.64
C PRO A 194 15.82 -17.96 -4.77
N PRO A 195 16.70 -18.60 -5.56
CA PRO A 195 16.63 -20.03 -5.79
C PRO A 195 16.91 -20.80 -4.50
N LEU A 196 16.12 -21.85 -4.25
CA LEU A 196 16.35 -22.78 -3.14
C LEU A 196 17.51 -23.74 -3.44
N ASP A 197 18.19 -24.19 -2.40
CA ASP A 197 19.08 -25.35 -2.49
C ASP A 197 18.27 -26.66 -2.43
N TYR A 198 18.00 -27.22 -3.61
CA TYR A 198 17.22 -28.46 -3.76
C TYR A 198 17.97 -29.73 -3.33
N LYS A 199 19.27 -29.65 -3.01
CA LYS A 199 20.03 -30.79 -2.49
C LYS A 199 19.67 -31.10 -1.03
N GLN A 200 19.08 -30.15 -0.33
CA GLN A 200 18.62 -30.33 1.04
C GLN A 200 17.41 -31.26 1.09
N GLN A 201 17.31 -32.07 2.16
CA GLN A 201 16.15 -32.93 2.38
C GLN A 201 14.84 -32.13 2.44
N ARG A 202 14.90 -30.91 2.99
CA ARG A 202 13.79 -29.96 3.09
C ARG A 202 14.25 -28.56 2.65
N PRO A 203 14.25 -28.28 1.34
CA PRO A 203 14.70 -26.99 0.81
C PRO A 203 13.84 -25.84 1.38
N SER A 204 14.48 -24.91 2.11
CA SER A 204 13.82 -23.72 2.63
C SER A 204 14.77 -22.55 2.80
N GLN A 205 14.23 -21.34 2.79
CA GLN A 205 14.95 -20.09 3.03
C GLN A 205 14.04 -19.09 3.74
N GLU A 206 14.64 -18.04 4.30
CA GLU A 206 13.90 -16.87 4.76
C GLU A 206 13.82 -15.83 3.64
N LEU A 207 12.64 -15.27 3.42
CA LEU A 207 12.40 -14.13 2.54
C LEU A 207 12.12 -12.90 3.41
N VAL A 208 12.70 -11.77 3.05
CA VAL A 208 12.38 -10.47 3.65
C VAL A 208 11.84 -9.57 2.54
N ALA A 209 10.59 -9.12 2.66
CA ALA A 209 9.96 -8.26 1.69
C ALA A 209 9.45 -6.96 2.34
N LYS A 210 9.63 -5.83 1.66
CA LYS A 210 9.15 -4.51 2.13
C LYS A 210 7.83 -4.13 1.49
N ASP A 211 6.86 -3.71 2.29
CA ASP A 211 5.58 -3.22 1.76
C ASP A 211 5.64 -1.76 1.28
N LEU A 212 4.49 -1.22 0.80
CA LEU A 212 4.34 0.17 0.36
C LEU A 212 4.55 1.22 1.47
N HIS A 213 4.61 0.79 2.73
CA HIS A 213 4.87 1.65 3.88
C HIS A 213 6.30 1.50 4.40
N GLY A 214 7.12 0.69 3.75
CA GLY A 214 8.50 0.40 4.14
C GLY A 214 8.62 -0.62 5.27
N VAL A 215 7.51 -1.26 5.69
CA VAL A 215 7.52 -2.29 6.74
C VAL A 215 8.09 -3.59 6.17
N GLU A 216 9.05 -4.16 6.88
CA GLU A 216 9.66 -5.45 6.53
C GLU A 216 8.82 -6.62 7.04
N TRP A 217 8.55 -7.56 6.14
CA TRP A 217 7.83 -8.80 6.41
C TRP A 217 8.73 -9.99 6.15
N ARG A 218 8.84 -10.89 7.15
CA ARG A 218 9.66 -12.10 7.06
C ARG A 218 8.79 -13.31 6.82
N PHE A 219 9.16 -14.12 5.83
CA PHE A 219 8.45 -15.35 5.47
C PHE A 219 9.40 -16.52 5.35
N ARG A 220 9.02 -17.67 5.92
CA ARG A 220 9.71 -18.92 5.60
C ARG A 220 9.18 -19.48 4.29
N HIS A 221 10.00 -19.44 3.25
CA HIS A 221 9.75 -20.10 1.97
C HIS A 221 10.25 -21.55 2.02
N ILE A 222 9.39 -22.52 1.69
CA ILE A 222 9.71 -23.94 1.75
C ILE A 222 9.13 -24.68 0.54
N TYR A 223 9.90 -25.64 0.00
CA TYR A 223 9.44 -26.55 -1.05
C TYR A 223 9.19 -27.94 -0.46
N ARG A 224 7.91 -28.31 -0.26
CA ARG A 224 7.51 -29.55 0.43
C ARG A 224 6.16 -30.10 -0.05
N GLY A 225 5.74 -31.24 0.51
CA GLY A 225 4.45 -31.88 0.24
C GLY A 225 4.52 -32.93 -0.87
N GLN A 226 3.39 -33.58 -1.13
CA GLN A 226 3.22 -34.58 -2.19
C GLN A 226 1.91 -34.28 -2.96
N PRO A 227 1.98 -33.84 -4.23
CA PRO A 227 3.19 -33.42 -4.94
C PRO A 227 3.86 -32.21 -4.27
N ARG A 228 5.17 -32.01 -4.52
CA ARG A 228 5.92 -30.91 -3.92
C ARG A 228 5.45 -29.56 -4.45
N ARG A 229 5.28 -28.58 -3.56
CA ARG A 229 4.78 -27.23 -3.84
C ARG A 229 5.59 -26.19 -3.05
N HIS A 230 5.64 -24.97 -3.57
CA HIS A 230 6.22 -23.83 -2.89
C HIS A 230 5.20 -23.24 -1.91
N LEU A 231 5.62 -23.01 -0.67
CA LEU A 231 4.78 -22.49 0.39
C LEU A 231 5.51 -21.36 1.13
N LEU A 232 4.79 -20.31 1.52
CA LEU A 232 5.19 -19.45 2.62
C LEU A 232 4.48 -19.92 3.89
N THR A 233 5.24 -20.24 4.94
CA THR A 233 4.68 -20.78 6.19
C THR A 233 4.84 -19.81 7.35
N THR A 234 5.93 -19.90 8.11
CA THR A 234 6.21 -18.99 9.23
C THR A 234 6.18 -17.54 8.75
N GLY A 235 5.51 -16.67 9.50
CA GLY A 235 5.31 -15.25 9.18
C GLY A 235 4.08 -14.96 8.33
N TRP A 236 3.58 -15.93 7.56
CA TRP A 236 2.42 -15.71 6.67
C TRP A 236 1.13 -15.42 7.43
N SER A 237 0.78 -16.22 8.44
CA SER A 237 -0.44 -16.01 9.23
C SER A 237 -0.44 -14.68 10.00
N ILE A 238 0.74 -14.22 10.42
CA ILE A 238 0.93 -12.90 11.07
C ILE A 238 0.68 -11.78 10.07
N PHE A 239 1.21 -11.91 8.84
CA PHE A 239 0.94 -10.94 7.78
C PHE A 239 -0.55 -10.88 7.43
N VAL A 240 -1.21 -12.04 7.28
CA VAL A 240 -2.65 -12.12 7.02
C VAL A 240 -3.47 -11.43 8.12
N SER A 241 -3.15 -11.69 9.39
CA SER A 241 -3.91 -11.11 10.50
C SER A 241 -3.67 -9.61 10.65
N GLN A 242 -2.41 -9.15 10.61
CA GLN A 242 -2.08 -7.73 10.77
C GLN A 242 -2.59 -6.87 9.62
N LYS A 243 -2.61 -7.42 8.40
CA LYS A 243 -3.17 -6.75 7.22
C LYS A 243 -4.66 -7.04 7.02
N ASN A 244 -5.34 -7.73 7.93
CA ASN A 244 -6.77 -8.08 7.79
C ASN A 244 -7.12 -8.69 6.42
N LEU A 245 -6.25 -9.57 5.90
CA LEU A 245 -6.43 -10.17 4.57
C LEU A 245 -7.48 -11.27 4.60
N VAL A 246 -8.26 -11.33 3.53
CA VAL A 246 -9.39 -12.24 3.39
C VAL A 246 -9.37 -12.91 2.02
N SER A 247 -10.01 -14.08 1.90
CA SER A 247 -10.14 -14.76 0.61
C SER A 247 -10.74 -13.81 -0.44
N GLY A 248 -10.15 -13.81 -1.63
CA GLY A 248 -10.47 -12.88 -2.71
C GLY A 248 -9.56 -11.65 -2.78
N ASP A 249 -8.91 -11.23 -1.69
CA ASP A 249 -7.81 -10.26 -1.77
C ASP A 249 -6.67 -10.84 -2.60
N ALA A 250 -5.75 -10.02 -3.07
CA ALA A 250 -4.57 -10.46 -3.79
C ALA A 250 -3.30 -9.90 -3.16
N VAL A 251 -2.26 -10.73 -3.18
CA VAL A 251 -0.92 -10.36 -2.73
C VAL A 251 0.02 -10.39 -3.93
N LEU A 252 0.89 -9.39 -3.99
CA LEU A 252 1.82 -9.15 -5.07
C LEU A 252 3.23 -9.20 -4.53
N PHE A 253 4.10 -9.98 -5.15
CA PHE A 253 5.53 -9.93 -4.89
C PHE A 253 6.23 -9.40 -6.14
N LEU A 254 7.23 -8.57 -5.90
CA LEU A 254 8.07 -7.99 -6.94
C LEU A 254 9.53 -8.09 -6.47
N ARG A 255 10.41 -8.51 -7.36
CA ARG A 255 11.85 -8.59 -7.10
C ARG A 255 12.59 -7.57 -7.95
N GLY A 256 13.32 -6.69 -7.27
CA GLY A 256 14.21 -5.73 -7.92
C GLY A 256 15.50 -6.38 -8.43
N GLU A 257 16.23 -5.65 -9.26
CA GLU A 257 17.50 -6.09 -9.84
C GLU A 257 18.53 -6.46 -8.75
N GLY A 258 18.58 -5.69 -7.65
CA GLY A 258 19.43 -5.98 -6.49
C GLY A 258 18.97 -7.17 -5.62
N GLY A 259 17.91 -7.88 -6.01
CA GLY A 259 17.34 -9.00 -5.26
C GLY A 259 16.46 -8.60 -4.09
N GLU A 260 16.21 -7.30 -3.88
CA GLU A 260 15.26 -6.84 -2.88
C GLU A 260 13.83 -7.30 -3.24
N LEU A 261 13.09 -7.78 -2.25
CA LEU A 261 11.70 -8.17 -2.42
C LEU A 261 10.76 -7.07 -1.93
N ARG A 262 9.72 -6.83 -2.70
CA ARG A 262 8.65 -5.87 -2.44
C ARG A 262 7.32 -6.57 -2.39
N LEU A 263 6.44 -6.10 -1.51
CA LEU A 263 5.17 -6.74 -1.17
C LEU A 263 4.01 -5.74 -1.34
N GLY A 264 3.05 -6.10 -2.17
CA GLY A 264 1.85 -5.32 -2.45
C GLY A 264 0.59 -6.09 -2.07
N ILE A 265 -0.48 -5.34 -1.76
CA ILE A 265 -1.81 -5.88 -1.50
C ILE A 265 -2.79 -5.21 -2.47
N ARG A 266 -3.73 -6.00 -2.99
CA ARG A 266 -4.91 -5.51 -3.69
C ARG A 266 -6.14 -6.11 -3.03
N ARG A 267 -6.98 -5.25 -2.45
CA ARG A 267 -8.24 -5.69 -1.85
C ARG A 267 -9.23 -6.15 -2.92
N ALA A 268 -10.01 -7.16 -2.58
CA ALA A 268 -11.16 -7.54 -3.39
C ALA A 268 -12.16 -6.38 -3.45
N VAL A 269 -12.69 -6.07 -4.64
CA VAL A 269 -13.78 -5.10 -4.76
C VAL A 269 -15.02 -5.74 -4.14
N ARG A 270 -15.43 -5.25 -2.99
CA ARG A 270 -16.65 -5.68 -2.30
C ARG A 270 -17.64 -4.52 -2.33
N PRO A 271 -18.94 -4.77 -2.58
CA PRO A 271 -19.98 -3.80 -2.27
C PRO A 271 -19.84 -3.43 -0.79
N ARG A 272 -19.36 -2.23 -0.52
CA ARG A 272 -18.96 -1.78 0.80
C ARG A 272 -20.22 -1.50 1.61
N ASN A 273 -20.73 -2.48 2.35
CA ASN A 273 -21.71 -2.25 3.41
C ASN A 273 -20.97 -1.63 4.61
N GLY A 274 -20.72 -0.32 4.55
CA GLY A 274 -20.09 0.48 5.60
C GLY A 274 -18.57 0.24 5.76
N LEU A 275 -17.80 1.32 5.85
CA LEU A 275 -16.42 1.28 6.38
C LEU A 275 -16.42 1.99 7.73
N PRO A 276 -15.42 1.75 8.59
CA PRO A 276 -15.29 2.50 9.81
C PRO A 276 -14.93 3.97 9.50
N ASP A 277 -15.54 4.85 10.28
CA ASP A 277 -15.47 6.31 10.21
C ASP A 277 -14.07 6.91 10.51
N SER A 278 -13.01 6.12 10.63
CA SER A 278 -11.71 6.59 11.15
C SER A 278 -10.83 7.34 10.13
N ILE A 279 -11.00 7.10 8.83
CA ILE A 279 -10.34 7.91 7.76
C ILE A 279 -11.33 8.86 7.08
N ILE A 280 -12.64 8.61 7.21
CA ILE A 280 -13.70 9.58 6.93
C ILE A 280 -14.11 10.21 8.27
N GLY A 281 -13.12 10.54 9.09
CA GLY A 281 -13.32 11.29 10.32
C GLY A 281 -13.81 12.68 9.93
N ASN A 282 -15.11 12.93 10.12
CA ASN A 282 -15.83 14.17 9.84
C ASN A 282 -15.81 14.65 8.39
N GLN A 283 -16.84 14.33 7.61
CA GLN A 283 -17.63 15.26 6.78
C GLN A 283 -18.51 14.40 5.86
N ASN A 284 -19.84 14.48 5.92
CA ASN A 284 -20.64 15.35 5.06
C ASN A 284 -19.87 16.11 3.95
N SER A 285 -19.09 15.43 3.10
CA SER A 285 -18.01 16.02 2.28
C SER A 285 -18.32 16.29 0.81
N TYR A 286 -19.50 15.96 0.28
CA TYR A 286 -19.84 16.32 -1.11
C TYR A 286 -19.79 17.84 -1.41
N PRO A 287 -20.27 18.74 -0.52
CA PRO A 287 -20.17 20.18 -0.74
C PRO A 287 -18.73 20.71 -0.73
N ASN A 288 -17.81 20.03 -0.04
CA ASN A 288 -16.41 20.48 0.09
C ASN A 288 -15.54 20.10 -1.11
N VAL A 289 -15.90 19.07 -1.87
CA VAL A 289 -15.10 18.64 -3.03
C VAL A 289 -15.11 19.70 -4.14
N LEU A 290 -16.29 20.24 -4.44
CA LEU A 290 -16.43 21.28 -5.47
C LEU A 290 -16.05 22.67 -4.99
N SER A 291 -16.25 23.00 -3.71
CA SER A 291 -15.90 24.32 -3.17
C SER A 291 -14.40 24.63 -3.29
N LEU A 292 -13.55 23.62 -3.13
CA LEU A 292 -12.09 23.75 -3.33
C LEU A 292 -11.74 24.07 -4.78
N ALA A 293 -12.38 23.39 -5.74
CA ALA A 293 -12.18 23.67 -7.16
C ALA A 293 -12.73 25.06 -7.53
N ALA A 294 -13.90 25.43 -7.02
CA ALA A 294 -14.52 26.75 -7.24
C ALA A 294 -13.64 27.88 -6.72
N ASN A 295 -13.16 27.75 -5.48
CA ASN A 295 -12.24 28.73 -4.89
C ASN A 295 -10.93 28.81 -5.69
N ALA A 296 -10.38 27.68 -6.13
CA ALA A 296 -9.17 27.65 -6.93
C ALA A 296 -9.33 28.34 -8.30
N VAL A 297 -10.48 28.16 -8.96
CA VAL A 297 -10.81 28.87 -10.21
C VAL A 297 -10.92 30.38 -9.96
N ALA A 298 -11.68 30.80 -8.94
CA ALA A 298 -11.90 32.20 -8.62
C ALA A 298 -10.60 32.93 -8.23
N THR A 299 -9.74 32.27 -7.46
CA THR A 299 -8.49 32.86 -6.93
C THR A 299 -7.25 32.56 -7.77
N LYS A 300 -7.37 31.76 -8.84
CA LYS A 300 -6.26 31.27 -9.66
C LYS A 300 -5.19 30.55 -8.83
N SER A 301 -5.63 29.79 -7.82
CA SER A 301 -4.76 29.07 -6.90
C SER A 301 -4.75 27.57 -7.19
N MET A 302 -3.85 26.84 -6.53
CA MET A 302 -3.73 25.40 -6.69
C MET A 302 -4.78 24.67 -5.85
N PHE A 303 -5.24 23.53 -6.33
CA PHE A 303 -6.06 22.60 -5.56
C PHE A 303 -5.60 21.16 -5.75
N HIS A 304 -6.01 20.30 -4.82
CA HIS A 304 -5.67 18.88 -4.83
C HIS A 304 -6.86 18.05 -5.26
N VAL A 305 -6.60 17.07 -6.11
CA VAL A 305 -7.53 16.02 -6.50
C VAL A 305 -6.91 14.69 -6.10
N PHE A 306 -7.69 13.85 -5.42
CA PHE A 306 -7.28 12.50 -5.08
C PHE A 306 -7.94 11.52 -6.05
N TYR A 307 -7.13 10.73 -6.75
CA TYR A 307 -7.58 9.75 -7.74
C TYR A 307 -7.28 8.34 -7.26
N SER A 308 -8.29 7.49 -7.21
CA SER A 308 -8.15 6.09 -6.81
C SER A 308 -8.32 5.19 -8.02
N PRO A 309 -7.25 4.58 -8.57
CA PRO A 309 -7.27 3.86 -9.83
C PRO A 309 -8.14 2.60 -9.90
N ARG A 310 -8.75 2.22 -8.77
CA ARG A 310 -9.52 0.99 -8.60
C ARG A 310 -11.03 1.24 -8.56
N TYR A 311 -11.45 2.51 -8.53
CA TYR A 311 -12.85 2.95 -8.42
C TYR A 311 -13.18 3.92 -9.54
#